data_AF-A0A9P1BPH5-F1
#
_entry.id   AF-A0A9P1BPH5-F1
#
_cell.length_a   1.000
_cell.length_b   1.000
_cell.length_c   1.000
_cell.angle_alpha   90.00
_cell.angle_beta   90.00
_cell.angle_gamma   90.00
#
_symmetry.space_group_name_H-M   'P 1'
#
loop_
_entity.id
_entity.type
_entity.pdbx_description
1 polymer ?
#
loop_
_entity_poly.entity_id
_entity_poly.type
_entity_poly.pdbx_seq_one_letter_code
_entity_poly.pdbx_strand_id
1 'polypeptide(L)'
;MFDKEGKLAPMNQPDFAALLYQLAFYCSGTVDNLTATSSPIQPVMSVKNPGDDEKVLEVNHRAWIEQCGPLLVSNLGSSKYIAGDSFTAVDVIVGVNMHYIHRKRSWHDFPVLEAYFERLKERTAFQEAFEVLPFSSL
;
A
#
# COMPACT_ATOMS: atom_id res chain seq x y z
N MET A 1 5.83 18.74 10.03
CA MET A 1 5.79 18.20 11.41
C MET A 1 6.66 16.96 11.44
N PHE A 2 7.43 16.70 12.50
CA PHE A 2 8.38 15.57 12.59
C PHE A 2 8.04 14.68 13.80
N ASP A 3 8.24 13.36 13.69
CA ASP A 3 8.03 12.38 14.77
C ASP A 3 9.17 12.39 15.81
N LYS A 4 9.28 13.51 16.54
CA LYS A 4 10.36 13.69 17.54
C LYS A 4 10.26 12.72 18.72
N GLU A 5 9.08 12.17 18.96
CA GLU A 5 8.80 11.27 20.08
C GLU A 5 8.88 9.79 19.69
N GLY A 6 9.15 9.48 18.41
CA GLY A 6 9.26 8.10 17.92
C GLY A 6 7.95 7.31 18.03
N LYS A 7 6.80 8.00 18.00
CA LYS A 7 5.48 7.35 18.14
C LYS A 7 5.06 6.62 16.86
N LEU A 8 5.46 7.14 15.71
CA LEU A 8 5.18 6.53 14.40
C LEU A 8 6.35 5.69 13.92
N ALA A 9 7.57 6.08 14.25
CA ALA A 9 8.78 5.38 13.87
C ALA A 9 9.72 5.22 15.08
N PRO A 10 9.48 4.25 15.97
CA PRO A 10 10.37 3.95 17.10
C PRO A 10 11.68 3.31 16.62
N MET A 11 12.56 4.11 16.00
CA MET A 11 13.81 3.65 15.37
C MET A 11 14.83 3.08 16.34
N ASN A 12 14.63 3.25 17.64
CA ASN A 12 15.42 2.62 18.69
C ASN A 12 15.05 1.14 18.92
N GLN A 13 13.96 0.64 18.32
CA GLN A 13 13.56 -0.76 18.35
C GLN A 13 14.08 -1.45 17.07
N PRO A 14 15.11 -2.31 17.14
CA PRO A 14 15.76 -2.86 15.95
C PRO A 14 14.80 -3.62 15.03
N ASP A 15 13.88 -4.41 15.60
CA ASP A 15 12.92 -5.21 14.83
C ASP A 15 11.96 -4.33 14.04
N PHE A 16 11.47 -3.25 14.66
CA PHE A 16 10.65 -2.26 13.96
C PHE A 16 11.42 -1.57 12.84
N ALA A 17 12.66 -1.14 13.10
CA ALA A 17 13.48 -0.47 12.09
C ALA A 17 13.73 -1.39 10.88
N ALA A 18 14.03 -2.68 11.11
CA ALA A 18 14.20 -3.66 10.04
C ALA A 18 12.91 -3.83 9.21
N LEU A 19 11.77 -3.98 9.89
CA LEU A 19 10.46 -4.09 9.24
C LEU A 19 10.13 -2.86 8.40
N LEU A 20 10.40 -1.66 8.93
CA LEU A 20 10.19 -0.40 8.22
C LEU A 20 11.06 -0.33 6.96
N TYR A 21 12.34 -0.65 7.03
CA TYR A 21 13.21 -0.66 5.84
C TYR A 21 12.72 -1.66 4.79
N GLN A 22 12.34 -2.87 5.22
CA GLN A 22 11.87 -3.90 4.31
C GLN A 22 10.59 -3.46 3.58
N LEU A 23 9.59 -3.00 4.32
CA LEU A 23 8.28 -2.66 3.74
C LEU A 23 8.29 -1.33 2.99
N ALA A 24 9.12 -0.36 3.38
CA ALA A 24 9.31 0.87 2.62
C ALA A 24 9.82 0.58 1.19
N PHE A 25 10.79 -0.33 1.07
CA PHE A 25 11.31 -0.71 -0.24
C PHE A 25 10.35 -1.67 -0.97
N TYR A 26 9.85 -2.70 -0.30
CA TYR A 26 8.99 -3.71 -0.92
C TYR A 26 7.68 -3.11 -1.45
N CYS A 27 7.03 -2.23 -0.68
CA CYS A 27 5.76 -1.64 -1.14
C CYS A 27 5.98 -0.73 -2.34
N SER A 28 7.00 0.14 -2.30
CA SER A 28 7.27 1.07 -3.41
C SER A 28 7.85 0.38 -4.66
N GLY A 29 8.70 -0.65 -4.48
CA GLY A 29 9.36 -1.35 -5.59
C GLY A 29 8.57 -2.54 -6.13
N THR A 30 7.60 -3.08 -5.40
CA THR A 30 6.89 -4.31 -5.80
C THR A 30 5.38 -4.13 -5.79
N VAL A 31 4.79 -3.70 -4.67
CA VAL A 31 3.31 -3.62 -4.57
C VAL A 31 2.75 -2.50 -5.45
N ASP A 32 3.37 -1.31 -5.45
CA ASP A 32 2.94 -0.17 -6.26
C ASP A 32 2.92 -0.52 -7.76
N ASN A 33 3.93 -1.26 -8.22
CA ASN A 33 4.08 -1.69 -9.61
C ASN A 33 2.90 -2.55 -10.12
N LEU A 34 2.19 -3.26 -9.23
CA LEU A 34 0.99 -4.01 -9.61
C LEU A 34 -0.17 -3.08 -10.05
N THR A 35 -0.17 -1.86 -9.50
CA THR A 35 -1.24 -0.86 -9.68
C THR A 35 -0.83 0.29 -10.58
N ALA A 36 0.40 0.29 -11.08
CA ALA A 36 0.89 1.29 -12.02
C ALA A 36 0.15 1.16 -13.36
N THR A 37 -0.62 2.18 -13.72
CA THR A 37 -1.40 2.23 -14.97
C THR A 37 -0.62 2.90 -16.11
N SER A 38 0.27 3.83 -15.76
CA SER A 38 1.27 4.49 -16.62
C SER A 38 1.99 5.54 -15.76
N SER A 39 3.29 5.72 -15.90
CA SER A 39 3.91 6.94 -15.34
C SER A 39 3.37 8.15 -16.11
N PRO A 40 2.85 9.21 -15.45
CA PRO A 40 2.48 10.45 -16.13
C PRO A 40 3.65 11.12 -16.87
N ILE A 41 4.89 10.67 -16.60
CA ILE A 41 6.13 11.16 -17.24
C ILE A 41 6.52 10.31 -18.46
N GLN A 42 6.00 9.08 -18.60
CA GLN A 42 6.21 8.23 -19.78
C GLN A 42 4.90 8.06 -20.56
N PRO A 43 4.46 9.08 -21.32
CA PRO A 43 3.51 8.84 -22.39
C PRO A 43 4.22 7.97 -23.43
N VAL A 44 3.96 6.66 -23.40
CA VAL A 44 4.27 5.83 -24.57
C VAL A 44 3.30 6.31 -25.65
N MET A 45 3.80 7.05 -26.63
CA MET A 45 3.02 7.82 -27.62
C MET A 45 1.93 7.01 -28.36
N SER A 46 1.96 5.67 -28.27
CA SER A 46 1.03 4.74 -28.91
C SER A 46 0.03 4.05 -27.96
N VAL A 47 0.23 4.07 -26.64
CA VAL A 47 -0.64 3.36 -25.67
C VAL A 47 -0.92 4.28 -24.49
N LYS A 48 -2.20 4.67 -24.34
CA LYS A 48 -2.64 5.63 -23.33
C LYS A 48 -2.30 5.18 -21.90
N ASN A 49 -2.56 3.91 -21.59
CA ASN A 49 -2.28 3.27 -20.29
C ASN A 49 -1.78 1.82 -20.50
N PRO A 50 -0.46 1.59 -20.61
CA PRO A 50 0.06 0.22 -20.79
C PRO A 50 -0.29 -0.74 -19.65
N GLY A 51 -0.52 -0.23 -18.44
CA GLY A 51 -0.89 -1.04 -17.27
C GLY A 51 -2.35 -1.51 -17.25
N ASP A 52 -3.15 -1.18 -18.26
CA ASP A 52 -4.53 -1.65 -18.42
C ASP A 52 -4.66 -2.79 -19.45
N ASP A 53 -3.55 -3.24 -20.05
CA ASP A 53 -3.53 -4.42 -20.91
C ASP A 53 -3.96 -5.67 -20.13
N GLU A 54 -4.89 -6.45 -20.68
CA GLU A 54 -5.49 -7.61 -20.00
C GLU A 54 -4.44 -8.64 -19.54
N LYS A 55 -3.39 -8.87 -20.33
CA LYS A 55 -2.33 -9.83 -19.96
C LYS A 55 -1.49 -9.28 -18.82
N VAL A 56 -1.22 -7.98 -18.81
CA VAL A 56 -0.52 -7.31 -17.71
C VAL A 56 -1.36 -7.38 -16.43
N LEU A 57 -2.66 -7.12 -16.53
CA LEU A 57 -3.59 -7.23 -15.40
C LEU A 57 -3.63 -8.65 -14.82
N GLU A 58 -3.72 -9.67 -15.67
CA GLU A 58 -3.73 -11.08 -15.24
C GLU A 58 -2.40 -11.46 -14.54
N VAL A 59 -1.26 -11.08 -15.12
CA VAL A 59 0.05 -11.34 -14.52
C VAL A 59 0.21 -10.63 -13.18
N ASN A 60 -0.22 -9.36 -13.08
CA ASN A 60 -0.14 -8.59 -11.85
C ASN A 60 -1.10 -9.13 -10.78
N HIS A 61 -2.31 -9.54 -11.15
CA HIS A 61 -3.27 -10.14 -10.22
C HIS A 61 -2.77 -11.47 -9.70
N ARG A 62 -2.16 -12.30 -10.56
CA ARG A 62 -1.49 -13.53 -10.13
C ARG A 62 -0.34 -13.23 -9.16
N ALA A 63 0.52 -12.25 -9.45
CA ALA A 63 1.60 -11.84 -8.53
C ALA A 63 1.06 -11.29 -7.20
N TRP A 64 -0.09 -10.62 -7.21
CA TRP A 64 -0.80 -10.21 -6.00
C TRP A 64 -1.23 -11.43 -5.16
N ILE A 65 -1.90 -12.40 -5.77
CA ILE A 65 -2.42 -13.59 -5.09
C ILE A 65 -1.30 -14.50 -4.58
N GLU A 66 -0.28 -14.74 -5.41
CA GLU A 66 0.73 -15.76 -5.14
C GLU A 66 1.90 -15.24 -4.28
N GLN A 67 2.16 -13.94 -4.27
CA GLN A 67 3.38 -13.39 -3.65
C GLN A 67 3.09 -12.23 -2.69
N CYS A 68 2.52 -11.14 -3.20
CA CYS A 68 2.45 -9.89 -2.44
C CYS A 68 1.43 -9.96 -1.30
N GLY A 69 0.22 -10.42 -1.59
CA GLY A 69 -0.84 -10.60 -0.60
C GLY A 69 -0.42 -11.53 0.55
N PRO A 70 0.08 -12.75 0.28
CA PRO A 70 0.54 -13.67 1.32
C PRO A 70 1.66 -13.09 2.20
N LEU A 71 2.60 -12.33 1.63
CA LEU A 71 3.64 -11.67 2.41
C LEU A 71 3.05 -10.62 3.36
N LEU A 72 2.12 -9.79 2.89
CA LEU A 72 1.46 -8.77 3.72
C LEU A 72 0.56 -9.42 4.78
N VAL A 73 -0.15 -10.51 4.45
CA VAL A 73 -0.92 -11.30 5.42
C VAL A 73 -0.01 -11.85 6.51
N SER A 74 1.15 -12.39 6.14
CA SER A 74 2.14 -12.92 7.08
C SER A 74 2.68 -11.83 8.03
N ASN A 75 3.00 -10.65 7.48
CA ASN A 75 3.47 -9.51 8.29
C ASN A 75 2.38 -8.96 9.22
N LEU A 76 1.12 -8.91 8.77
CA LEU A 76 0.00 -8.51 9.63
C LEU A 76 -0.24 -9.53 10.75
N GLY A 77 -0.12 -10.82 10.44
CA GLY A 77 -0.37 -11.91 11.37
C GLY A 77 -1.76 -11.80 12.00
N SER A 78 -1.83 -11.89 13.33
CA SER A 78 -3.05 -11.69 14.11
C SER A 78 -3.15 -10.28 14.72
N SER A 79 -2.23 -9.38 14.38
CA SER A 79 -2.13 -8.05 14.98
C SER A 79 -3.15 -7.09 14.39
N LYS A 80 -3.46 -6.01 15.13
CA LYS A 80 -4.35 -4.96 14.63
C LYS A 80 -3.74 -4.19 13.45
N TYR A 81 -2.44 -3.95 13.51
CA TYR A 81 -1.59 -3.25 12.54
C TYR A 81 -0.33 -4.07 12.23
N ILE A 82 0.42 -3.67 11.20
CA ILE A 82 1.58 -4.47 10.72
C ILE A 82 2.67 -4.60 11.78
N ALA A 83 2.90 -3.54 12.58
CA ALA A 83 3.91 -3.54 13.64
C ALA A 83 3.33 -3.89 15.04
N GLY A 84 2.13 -4.47 15.11
CA GLY A 84 1.47 -4.83 16.38
C GLY A 84 0.15 -4.09 16.59
N ASP A 85 -0.14 -3.67 17.82
CA ASP A 85 -1.45 -3.09 18.16
C ASP A 85 -1.56 -1.57 17.99
N SER A 86 -0.44 -0.92 17.72
CA SER A 86 -0.36 0.53 17.50
C SER A 86 -0.13 0.87 16.03
N PHE A 87 -0.75 1.95 15.57
CA PHE A 87 -0.54 2.47 14.22
C PHE A 87 0.83 3.13 14.09
N THR A 88 1.57 2.80 13.03
CA THR A 88 2.94 3.25 12.81
C THR A 88 3.17 3.75 11.38
N ALA A 89 4.38 4.22 11.09
CA ALA A 89 4.82 4.59 9.75
C ALA A 89 4.72 3.44 8.74
N VAL A 90 4.84 2.18 9.19
CA VAL A 90 4.67 1.00 8.32
C VAL A 90 3.24 0.95 7.77
N ASP A 91 2.25 1.25 8.61
CA ASP A 91 0.84 1.23 8.22
C ASP A 91 0.48 2.35 7.24
N VAL A 92 1.18 3.49 7.31
CA VAL A 92 1.07 4.54 6.29
C VAL A 92 1.51 3.98 4.93
N ILE A 93 2.68 3.33 4.88
CA ILE A 93 3.27 2.80 3.64
C ILE A 93 2.38 1.70 3.05
N VAL A 94 2.02 0.71 3.85
CA VAL A 94 1.20 -0.43 3.41
C VAL A 94 -0.21 0.06 3.06
N GLY A 95 -0.80 0.95 3.89
CA GLY A 95 -2.14 1.49 3.68
C GLY A 95 -2.32 2.25 2.37
N VAL A 96 -1.34 3.06 1.96
CA VAL A 96 -1.35 3.75 0.66
C VAL A 96 -1.37 2.75 -0.49
N ASN A 97 -0.62 1.65 -0.38
CA ASN A 97 -0.58 0.63 -1.42
C ASN A 97 -1.88 -0.18 -1.47
N MET A 98 -2.45 -0.53 -0.31
CA MET A 98 -3.78 -1.14 -0.23
C MET A 98 -4.84 -0.25 -0.87
N HIS A 99 -4.77 1.08 -0.65
CA HIS A 99 -5.67 2.02 -1.30
C HIS A 99 -5.65 1.89 -2.82
N TYR A 100 -4.47 1.84 -3.44
CA TYR A 100 -4.38 1.72 -4.89
C TYR A 100 -4.78 0.34 -5.41
N ILE A 101 -4.49 -0.74 -4.67
CA ILE A 101 -4.99 -2.07 -5.00
C ILE A 101 -6.52 -2.06 -5.06
N HIS A 102 -7.19 -1.53 -4.04
CA HIS A 102 -8.65 -1.47 -4.01
C HIS A 102 -9.24 -0.46 -5.01
N ARG A 103 -8.68 0.75 -5.13
CA ARG A 103 -9.26 1.80 -5.98
C ARG A 103 -8.95 1.66 -7.45
N LYS A 104 -7.75 1.24 -7.82
CA LYS A 104 -7.35 1.10 -9.23
C LYS A 104 -7.65 -0.29 -9.78
N ARG A 105 -7.57 -1.33 -8.94
CA ARG A 105 -7.72 -2.73 -9.39
C ARG A 105 -8.97 -3.43 -8.86
N SER A 106 -9.58 -2.94 -7.79
CA SER A 106 -10.75 -3.60 -7.14
C SER A 106 -10.46 -5.05 -6.77
N TRP A 107 -9.23 -5.35 -6.33
CA TRP A 107 -8.84 -6.68 -5.85
C TRP A 107 -9.10 -6.81 -4.35
N HIS A 108 -9.86 -7.84 -3.96
CA HIS A 108 -10.32 -8.09 -2.58
C HIS A 108 -10.03 -9.53 -2.14
N ASP A 109 -8.97 -10.14 -2.70
CA ASP A 109 -8.68 -11.57 -2.55
C ASP A 109 -8.32 -12.01 -1.12
N PHE A 110 -7.99 -11.05 -0.24
CA PHE A 110 -7.50 -11.30 1.13
C PHE A 110 -8.38 -10.60 2.17
N PRO A 111 -9.41 -11.27 2.73
CA PRO A 111 -10.35 -10.66 3.67
C PRO A 111 -9.68 -10.05 4.92
N VAL A 112 -8.57 -10.62 5.38
CA VAL A 112 -7.81 -10.07 6.53
C VAL A 112 -7.12 -8.74 6.20
N LEU A 113 -6.60 -8.60 4.96
CA LEU A 113 -6.01 -7.35 4.50
C LEU A 113 -7.10 -6.31 4.20
N GLU A 114 -8.26 -6.74 3.70
CA GLU A 114 -9.41 -5.87 3.52
C GLU A 114 -9.91 -5.32 4.86
N ALA A 115 -10.08 -6.18 5.88
CA ALA A 115 -10.46 -5.73 7.22
C ALA A 115 -9.42 -4.78 7.83
N TYR A 116 -8.13 -5.02 7.56
CA TYR A 116 -7.05 -4.11 7.92
C TYR A 116 -7.17 -2.75 7.22
N PHE A 117 -7.39 -2.76 5.91
CA PHE A 117 -7.54 -1.56 5.11
C PHE A 117 -8.76 -0.72 5.52
N GLU A 118 -9.90 -1.34 5.80
CA GLU A 118 -11.09 -0.64 6.28
C GLU A 118 -10.83 0.09 7.62
N ARG A 119 -10.05 -0.51 8.54
CA ARG A 119 -9.62 0.20 9.76
C ARG A 119 -8.75 1.42 9.46
N LEU A 120 -7.94 1.40 8.40
CA LEU A 120 -7.13 2.55 8.02
C LEU A 120 -7.98 3.68 7.45
N LYS A 121 -9.04 3.35 6.69
CA LYS A 121 -9.98 4.33 6.13
C LYS A 121 -10.78 5.10 7.17
N GLU A 122 -10.96 4.54 8.35
CA GLU A 122 -11.63 5.23 9.47
C GLU A 122 -10.79 6.42 10.02
N ARG A 123 -9.49 6.49 9.68
CA ARG A 123 -8.60 7.53 10.22
C ARG A 123 -8.81 8.85 9.48
N THR A 124 -9.02 9.94 10.21
CA THR A 124 -9.22 11.29 9.65
C THR A 124 -8.14 11.68 8.64
N ALA A 125 -6.86 11.46 8.96
CA ALA A 125 -5.77 11.80 8.04
C ALA A 125 -5.79 10.98 6.73
N PHE A 126 -6.32 9.75 6.76
CA PHE A 126 -6.49 8.95 5.55
C PHE A 126 -7.61 9.52 4.68
N GLN A 127 -8.75 9.86 5.30
CA GLN A 127 -9.90 10.46 4.61
C GLN A 127 -9.52 11.82 3.99
N GLU A 128 -8.78 12.65 4.71
CA GLU A 128 -8.28 13.93 4.19
C GLU A 128 -7.38 13.73 2.95
N ALA A 129 -6.50 12.72 2.99
CA ALA A 129 -5.57 12.44 1.90
C ALA A 129 -6.25 11.89 0.63
N PHE A 130 -7.30 11.07 0.77
CA PHE A 130 -7.83 10.27 -0.35
C PHE A 130 -9.31 10.50 -0.68
N GLU A 131 -10.10 11.05 0.23
CA GLU A 131 -11.54 11.22 0.06
C GLU A 131 -11.93 12.70 -0.11
N VAL A 132 -11.19 13.61 0.53
CA VAL A 132 -11.48 15.06 0.50
C VAL A 132 -10.80 15.78 -0.66
N LEU A 133 -9.60 15.35 -1.06
CA LEU A 133 -8.81 16.00 -2.11
C LEU A 133 -8.88 15.20 -3.42
N PRO A 134 -9.63 15.64 -4.45
CA PRO A 134 -9.50 15.04 -5.76
C PRO A 134 -8.13 15.42 -6.34
N PHE A 135 -7.35 14.41 -6.75
CA PHE A 135 -6.05 14.59 -7.44
C PHE A 135 -6.12 15.45 -8.71
N SER A 136 -7.32 15.81 -9.19
CA SER A 136 -7.53 16.72 -10.33
C SER A 136 -7.27 18.20 -10.03
N SER A 137 -6.85 18.57 -8.82
CA SER A 137 -6.58 19.96 -8.43
C SER A 137 -5.10 20.26 -8.11
N LEU A 138 -4.16 19.39 -8.50
CA LEU A 138 -2.72 19.63 -8.42
C LEU A 138 -2.08 19.58 -9.82
#